data_AF-A0A7G2CSF9-F1
#
_entry.id   AF-A0A7G2CSF9-F1
#
_cell.length_a   1.000
_cell.length_b   1.000
_cell.length_c   1.000
_cell.angle_alpha   90.00
_cell.angle_beta   90.00
_cell.angle_gamma   90.00
#
_symmetry.space_group_name_H-M   'P 1'
#
loop_
_entity.id
_entity.type
_entity.pdbx_description
1 polymer ?
#
loop_
_entity_poly.entity_id
_entity_poly.type
_entity_poly.pdbx_seq_one_letter_code
_entity_poly.pdbx_strand_id
1 'polypeptide(L)'
;MEDPVKNADEIKAVEEQLKDRADELADEKIHAEDEVLAKYPFVEKPRGAPMLPTLGVPEDEQFSELAKQHDDLAQDPEKNAEALKAVEDAMNDRVRELADKAADDEQKAAEPQRELMREYPMCGVDPSPAIPRDAEFAELSGKRDALLTDPEKNADEIRDVEEAMHDRANELAARDKRCRRPSAHALEAQIRGSQHG
;
A
#
# COMPACT_ATOMS: atom_id res chain seq x y z
N MET A 1 -0.79 35.28 -4.16
CA MET A 1 0.18 34.22 -4.46
C MET A 1 1.36 34.47 -3.55
N GLU A 2 1.48 33.71 -2.47
CA GLU A 2 2.66 33.78 -1.60
C GLU A 2 3.86 33.17 -2.33
N ASP A 3 4.99 33.86 -2.26
CA ASP A 3 6.24 33.47 -2.92
C ASP A 3 6.74 32.12 -2.39
N PRO A 4 6.91 31.09 -3.24
CA PRO A 4 7.35 29.75 -2.81
C PRO A 4 8.78 29.72 -2.24
N VAL A 5 9.56 30.78 -2.43
CA VAL A 5 10.93 30.92 -1.91
C VAL A 5 10.94 31.26 -0.41
N LYS A 6 9.89 31.92 0.11
CA LYS A 6 9.84 32.34 1.53
C LYS A 6 9.49 31.22 2.49
N ASN A 7 8.88 30.14 2.00
CA ASN A 7 8.48 28.99 2.82
C ASN A 7 9.49 27.83 2.70
N ALA A 8 10.64 28.04 2.04
CA ALA A 8 11.63 26.98 1.80
C ALA A 8 12.20 26.40 3.11
N ASP A 9 12.48 27.26 4.09
CA ASP A 9 12.99 26.83 5.40
C ASP A 9 11.92 26.08 6.20
N GLU A 10 10.67 26.51 6.14
CA GLU A 10 9.53 25.83 6.79
C GLU A 10 9.23 24.48 6.14
N ILE A 11 9.27 24.39 4.81
CA ILE A 11 9.11 23.14 4.06
C ILE A 11 10.22 22.17 4.46
N LYS A 12 11.48 22.63 4.49
CA LYS A 12 12.62 21.78 4.86
C LYS A 12 12.51 21.28 6.29
N ALA A 13 12.07 22.13 7.23
CA ALA A 13 11.88 21.73 8.61
C ALA A 13 10.78 20.65 8.74
N VAL A 14 9.68 20.77 7.99
CA VAL A 14 8.63 19.74 7.96
C VAL A 14 9.12 18.46 7.29
N GLU A 15 9.89 18.55 6.21
CA GLU A 15 10.49 17.36 5.55
C GLU A 15 11.41 16.58 6.50
N GLU A 16 12.21 17.28 7.30
CA GLU A 16 13.07 16.66 8.31
C GLU A 16 12.24 15.97 9.40
N GLN A 17 11.20 16.63 9.93
CA GLN A 17 10.30 16.03 10.91
C GLN A 17 9.56 14.80 10.36
N LEU A 18 9.15 14.83 9.09
CA LEU A 18 8.50 13.68 8.46
C LEU A 18 9.45 12.51 8.27
N LYS A 19 10.71 12.80 7.95
CA LYS A 19 11.73 11.78 7.85
C LYS A 19 12.00 11.16 9.22
N ASP A 20 12.20 11.97 10.26
CA ASP A 20 12.43 11.47 11.61
C ASP A 20 11.25 10.60 12.08
N ARG A 21 10.00 11.04 11.83
CA ARG A 21 8.83 10.24 12.17
C ARG A 21 8.72 8.95 11.36
N ALA A 22 9.12 8.95 10.09
CA ALA A 22 9.15 7.74 9.27
C ALA A 22 10.19 6.74 9.78
N ASP A 23 11.36 7.23 10.21
CA ASP A 23 12.41 6.42 10.82
C ASP A 23 11.94 5.84 12.16
N GLU A 24 11.30 6.65 13.02
CA GLU A 24 10.68 6.17 14.28
C GLU A 24 9.64 5.07 14.03
N LEU A 25 8.75 5.24 13.06
CA LEU A 25 7.73 4.24 12.71
C LEU A 25 8.35 2.95 12.16
N ALA A 26 9.46 3.04 11.42
CA ALA A 26 10.19 1.88 10.94
C ALA A 26 10.82 1.12 12.11
N ASP A 27 11.46 1.83 13.04
CA ASP A 27 12.06 1.25 14.25
C ASP A 27 11.00 0.60 15.15
N GLU A 28 9.83 1.25 15.32
CA GLU A 28 8.67 0.68 16.05
C GLU A 28 8.25 -0.67 15.44
N LYS A 29 8.19 -0.78 14.11
CA LYS A 29 7.82 -2.04 13.42
C LYS A 29 8.92 -3.09 13.50
N ILE A 30 10.19 -2.71 13.42
CA ILE A 30 11.32 -3.64 13.62
C ILE A 30 11.28 -4.19 15.04
N HIS A 31 11.12 -3.33 16.04
CA HIS A 31 11.08 -3.74 17.43
C HIS A 31 9.91 -4.69 17.71
N ALA A 32 8.72 -4.39 17.21
CA ALA A 32 7.56 -5.27 17.36
C ALA A 32 7.76 -6.65 16.70
N GLU A 33 8.44 -6.73 15.56
CA GLU A 33 8.80 -8.01 14.94
C GLU A 33 9.83 -8.77 15.79
N ASP A 34 10.89 -8.09 16.25
CA ASP A 34 11.92 -8.67 17.09
C ASP A 34 11.36 -9.20 18.42
N GLU A 35 10.39 -8.51 19.04
CA GLU A 35 9.73 -8.97 20.26
C GLU A 35 8.97 -10.29 20.04
N VAL A 36 8.23 -10.40 18.94
CA VAL A 36 7.51 -11.64 18.59
C VAL A 36 8.50 -12.78 18.35
N LEU A 37 9.57 -12.54 17.58
CA LEU A 37 10.56 -13.56 17.25
C LEU A 37 11.46 -13.94 18.44
N ALA A 38 11.73 -13.02 19.35
CA ALA A 38 12.45 -13.31 20.59
C ALA A 38 11.64 -14.22 21.51
N LYS A 39 10.32 -14.02 21.58
CA LYS A 39 9.42 -14.88 22.38
C LYS A 39 9.12 -16.21 21.69
N TYR A 40 8.92 -16.18 20.38
CA TYR A 40 8.51 -17.32 19.57
C TYR A 40 9.47 -17.53 18.38
N PRO A 41 10.69 -18.05 18.63
CA PRO A 41 11.73 -18.17 17.60
C PRO A 41 11.43 -19.20 16.49
N PHE A 42 10.39 -20.02 16.66
CA PHE A 42 9.88 -20.95 15.65
C PHE A 42 8.89 -20.31 14.67
N VAL A 43 8.46 -19.07 14.92
CA VAL A 43 7.55 -18.36 14.02
C VAL A 43 8.32 -17.93 12.78
N GLU A 44 7.87 -18.42 11.63
CA GLU A 44 8.47 -18.18 10.33
C GLU A 44 7.56 -17.29 9.49
N LYS A 45 8.12 -16.17 9.03
CA LYS A 45 7.47 -15.26 8.10
C LYS A 45 7.62 -15.78 6.67
N PRO A 46 6.54 -15.95 5.90
CA PRO A 46 6.63 -16.37 4.49
C PRO A 46 7.54 -15.46 3.67
N ARG A 47 8.29 -16.05 2.73
CA ARG A 47 9.19 -15.29 1.87
C ARG A 47 8.39 -14.31 1.01
N GLY A 48 8.77 -13.03 1.07
CA GLY A 48 8.10 -11.96 0.33
C GLY A 48 6.90 -11.35 1.07
N ALA A 49 6.47 -11.92 2.20
CA ALA A 49 5.43 -11.30 3.02
C ALA A 49 5.96 -10.04 3.75
N PRO A 50 5.12 -9.02 3.97
CA PRO A 50 5.40 -7.91 4.87
C PRO A 50 5.79 -8.37 6.28
N MET A 51 6.34 -7.46 7.09
CA MET A 51 6.68 -7.71 8.49
C MET A 51 5.48 -8.24 9.29
N LEU A 52 5.72 -9.07 10.31
CA LEU A 52 4.69 -9.61 11.22
C LEU A 52 3.75 -8.51 11.77
N PRO A 53 4.24 -7.35 12.27
CA PRO A 53 3.37 -6.24 12.70
C PRO A 53 2.69 -5.48 11.56
N THR A 54 3.07 -5.69 10.30
CA THR A 54 2.33 -5.18 9.13
C THR A 54 1.24 -6.16 8.71
N LEU A 55 1.45 -7.46 8.94
CA LEU A 55 0.44 -8.51 8.80
C LEU A 55 -0.60 -8.50 9.94
N GLY A 56 -0.37 -7.70 10.99
CA GLY A 56 -1.24 -7.63 12.16
C GLY A 56 -1.10 -8.81 13.12
N VAL A 57 0.03 -9.54 13.07
CA VAL A 57 0.27 -10.71 13.92
C VAL A 57 0.24 -10.37 15.43
N PRO A 58 0.83 -9.26 15.92
CA PRO A 58 0.74 -8.90 17.34
C PRO A 58 -0.69 -8.65 17.81
N GLU A 59 -1.57 -8.17 16.94
CA GLU A 59 -2.97 -7.87 17.23
C GLU A 59 -3.95 -9.00 16.88
N ASP A 60 -3.50 -10.07 16.22
CA ASP A 60 -4.35 -11.16 15.78
C ASP A 60 -4.82 -12.03 16.96
N GLU A 61 -6.14 -12.08 17.16
CA GLU A 61 -6.75 -12.77 18.30
C GLU A 61 -6.43 -14.27 18.32
N GLN A 62 -6.42 -14.92 17.14
CA GLN A 62 -6.14 -16.36 17.02
C GLN A 62 -4.66 -16.66 17.31
N PHE A 63 -3.75 -15.86 16.77
CA PHE A 63 -2.33 -15.96 17.11
C PHE A 63 -2.10 -15.76 18.61
N SER A 64 -2.74 -14.77 19.24
CA SER A 64 -2.66 -14.54 20.68
C SER A 64 -3.22 -15.72 21.50
N GLU A 65 -4.29 -16.38 21.06
CA GLU A 65 -4.82 -17.58 21.72
C GLU A 65 -3.85 -18.76 21.63
N LEU A 66 -3.30 -19.01 20.44
CA LEU A 66 -2.29 -20.05 20.21
C LEU A 66 -1.00 -19.78 21.01
N ALA A 67 -0.58 -18.51 21.07
CA ALA A 67 0.57 -18.07 21.85
C ALA A 67 0.39 -18.34 23.36
N LYS A 68 -0.81 -18.13 23.91
CA LYS A 68 -1.12 -18.50 25.30
C LYS A 68 -1.08 -20.01 25.52
N GLN A 69 -1.65 -20.78 24.58
CA GLN A 69 -1.60 -22.24 24.64
C GLN A 69 -0.15 -22.76 24.57
N HIS A 70 0.69 -22.16 23.73
CA HIS A 70 2.12 -22.46 23.67
C HIS A 70 2.81 -22.16 25.00
N ASP A 71 2.62 -20.96 25.56
CA ASP A 71 3.20 -20.54 26.84
C ASP A 71 2.83 -21.53 27.98
N ASP A 72 1.59 -22.01 28.01
CA ASP A 72 1.13 -23.00 29.00
C ASP A 72 1.76 -24.38 28.80
N LEU A 73 1.83 -24.88 27.56
CA LEU A 73 2.43 -26.18 27.25
C LEU A 73 3.94 -26.19 27.46
N ALA A 74 4.60 -25.05 27.25
CA ALA A 74 6.04 -24.87 27.41
C ALA A 74 6.53 -24.99 28.86
N GLN A 75 5.61 -25.02 29.84
CA GLN A 75 5.95 -25.26 31.25
C GLN A 75 6.46 -26.69 31.52
N ASP A 76 6.05 -27.68 30.71
CA ASP A 76 6.53 -29.07 30.79
C ASP A 76 6.76 -29.64 29.36
N PRO A 77 7.84 -29.22 28.68
CA PRO A 77 8.02 -29.47 27.25
C PRO A 77 8.30 -30.94 26.93
N GLU A 78 8.88 -31.71 27.87
CA GLU A 78 9.16 -33.14 27.65
C GLU A 78 7.86 -33.95 27.56
N LYS A 79 6.86 -33.62 28.38
CA LYS A 79 5.55 -34.29 28.35
C LYS A 79 4.65 -33.76 27.24
N ASN A 80 4.82 -32.49 26.86
CA ASN A 80 3.97 -31.80 25.90
C ASN A 80 4.57 -31.71 24.50
N ALA A 81 5.66 -32.42 24.19
CA ALA A 81 6.41 -32.25 22.95
C ALA A 81 5.55 -32.30 21.66
N GLU A 82 4.63 -33.27 21.55
CA GLU A 82 3.73 -33.36 20.38
C GLU A 82 2.73 -32.21 20.33
N ALA A 83 2.18 -31.81 21.47
CA ALA A 83 1.23 -30.71 21.58
C ALA A 83 1.89 -29.35 21.30
N LEU A 84 3.13 -29.16 21.77
CA LEU A 84 3.96 -27.99 21.48
C LEU A 84 4.19 -27.88 19.97
N LYS A 85 4.66 -28.95 19.33
CA LYS A 85 4.85 -28.94 17.89
C LYS A 85 3.56 -28.61 17.14
N ALA A 86 2.43 -29.17 17.56
CA ALA A 86 1.14 -28.90 16.93
C ALA A 86 0.72 -27.42 17.07
N VAL A 87 0.93 -26.79 18.23
CA VAL A 87 0.62 -25.36 18.40
C VAL A 87 1.63 -24.46 17.67
N GLU A 88 2.90 -24.85 17.60
CA GLU A 88 3.94 -24.14 16.81
C GLU A 88 3.62 -24.17 15.31
N ASP A 89 3.20 -25.33 14.79
CA ASP A 89 2.73 -25.49 13.41
C ASP A 89 1.48 -24.63 13.16
N ALA A 90 0.52 -24.63 14.10
CA ALA A 90 -0.70 -23.82 13.99
C ALA A 90 -0.43 -22.30 14.02
N MET A 91 0.53 -21.84 14.84
CA MET A 91 0.95 -20.43 14.86
C MET A 91 1.56 -20.02 13.51
N ASN A 92 2.38 -20.88 12.93
CA ASN A 92 2.97 -20.67 11.62
C ASN A 92 1.92 -20.67 10.49
N ASP A 93 0.95 -21.59 10.56
CA ASP A 93 -0.16 -21.61 9.61
C ASP A 93 -0.99 -20.33 9.71
N ARG A 94 -1.23 -19.82 10.92
CA ARG A 94 -1.93 -18.54 11.10
C ARG A 94 -1.17 -17.36 10.48
N VAL A 95 0.16 -17.31 10.63
CA VAL A 95 0.99 -16.29 9.97
C VAL A 95 0.94 -16.41 8.44
N ARG A 96 0.93 -17.64 7.90
CA ARG A 96 0.76 -17.88 6.46
C ARG A 96 -0.61 -17.41 5.96
N GLU A 97 -1.69 -17.72 6.67
CA GLU A 97 -3.03 -17.26 6.32
C GLU A 97 -3.13 -15.72 6.28
N LEU A 98 -2.52 -15.04 7.27
CA LEU A 98 -2.48 -13.58 7.30
C LEU A 98 -1.67 -13.01 6.12
N ALA A 99 -0.56 -13.64 5.77
CA ALA A 99 0.25 -13.26 4.61
C ALA A 99 -0.50 -13.46 3.28
N ASP A 100 -1.18 -14.60 3.10
CA ASP A 100 -1.97 -14.90 1.91
C ASP A 100 -3.13 -13.91 1.76
N LYS A 101 -3.83 -13.62 2.86
CA LYS A 101 -4.88 -12.61 2.88
C LYS A 101 -4.36 -11.22 2.50
N ALA A 102 -3.21 -10.82 3.03
CA ALA A 102 -2.60 -9.53 2.69
C ALA A 102 -2.24 -9.45 1.20
N ALA A 103 -1.70 -10.53 0.62
CA ALA A 103 -1.39 -10.60 -0.80
C ALA A 103 -2.65 -10.55 -1.69
N ASP A 104 -3.71 -11.26 -1.29
CA ASP A 104 -5.01 -11.22 -1.97
C ASP A 104 -5.62 -9.82 -1.94
N ASP A 105 -5.54 -9.14 -0.80
CA ASP A 105 -6.09 -7.79 -0.63
C ASP A 105 -5.28 -6.76 -1.42
N GLU A 106 -3.95 -6.88 -1.47
CA GLU A 106 -3.09 -6.07 -2.36
C GLU A 106 -3.44 -6.30 -3.83
N GLN A 107 -3.61 -7.56 -4.24
CA GLN A 107 -4.00 -7.89 -5.61
C GLN A 107 -5.35 -7.25 -5.96
N LYS A 108 -6.37 -7.44 -5.12
CA LYS A 108 -7.70 -6.83 -5.32
C LYS A 108 -7.64 -5.31 -5.37
N ALA A 109 -6.79 -4.69 -4.54
CA ALA A 109 -6.60 -3.24 -4.57
C ALA A 109 -5.95 -2.76 -5.88
N ALA A 110 -5.08 -3.58 -6.49
CA ALA A 110 -4.43 -3.29 -7.77
C ALA A 110 -5.31 -3.58 -9.01
N GLU A 111 -6.31 -4.45 -8.91
CA GLU A 111 -7.16 -4.87 -10.05
C GLU A 111 -7.81 -3.69 -10.81
N PRO A 112 -8.42 -2.67 -10.17
CA PRO A 112 -9.00 -1.54 -10.91
C PRO A 112 -7.98 -0.79 -11.77
N GLN A 113 -6.75 -0.67 -11.26
CA GLN A 113 -5.68 -0.01 -11.99
C GLN A 113 -5.17 -0.89 -13.14
N ARG A 114 -5.06 -2.21 -12.94
CA ARG A 114 -4.71 -3.18 -13.99
C ARG A 114 -5.74 -3.19 -15.12
N GLU A 115 -7.03 -3.09 -14.78
CA GLU A 115 -8.10 -3.00 -15.78
C GLU A 115 -7.97 -1.72 -16.60
N LEU A 116 -7.72 -0.58 -15.95
CA LEU A 116 -7.45 0.68 -16.65
C LEU A 116 -6.25 0.59 -17.60
N MET A 117 -5.16 -0.06 -17.20
CA MET A 117 -4.00 -0.27 -18.08
C MET A 117 -4.33 -1.17 -19.28
N ARG A 118 -5.21 -2.16 -19.10
CA ARG A 118 -5.66 -3.07 -20.16
C ARG A 118 -6.56 -2.35 -21.15
N GLU A 119 -7.52 -1.57 -20.65
CA GLU A 119 -8.47 -0.82 -21.46
C GLU A 119 -7.79 0.34 -22.19
N TYR A 120 -6.87 1.03 -21.51
CA TYR A 120 -6.21 2.24 -22.01
C TYR A 120 -4.67 2.13 -21.96
N PRO A 121 -4.04 1.27 -22.79
CA PRO A 121 -2.59 1.04 -22.78
C PRO A 121 -1.78 2.29 -23.16
N MET A 122 -2.39 3.26 -23.85
CA MET A 122 -1.76 4.54 -24.19
C MET A 122 -1.59 5.48 -22.98
N CYS A 123 -2.28 5.25 -21.87
CA CYS A 123 -2.29 6.16 -20.70
C CYS A 123 -1.10 5.99 -19.74
N GLY A 124 -0.09 5.20 -20.12
CA GLY A 124 1.12 5.00 -19.33
C GLY A 124 0.99 3.97 -18.20
N VAL A 125 2.01 3.93 -17.34
CA VAL A 125 2.23 2.84 -16.36
C VAL A 125 1.45 3.04 -15.04
N ASP A 126 0.85 4.22 -14.81
CA ASP A 126 0.17 4.56 -13.57
C ASP A 126 -1.08 5.43 -13.83
N PRO A 127 -2.10 4.88 -14.53
CA PRO A 127 -3.30 5.64 -14.89
C PRO A 127 -4.09 6.00 -13.63
N SER A 128 -4.60 7.24 -13.60
CA SER A 128 -5.41 7.74 -12.49
C SER A 128 -6.72 6.94 -12.35
N PRO A 129 -7.13 6.56 -11.13
CA PRO A 129 -8.45 5.97 -10.87
C PRO A 129 -9.62 6.92 -11.16
N ALA A 130 -9.36 8.20 -11.43
CA ALA A 130 -10.37 9.17 -11.82
C ALA A 130 -10.74 9.12 -13.32
N ILE A 131 -9.95 8.42 -14.15
CA ILE A 131 -10.18 8.29 -15.60
C ILE A 131 -11.63 7.89 -15.94
N PRO A 132 -12.24 6.84 -15.32
CA PRO A 132 -13.61 6.44 -15.63
C PRO A 132 -14.68 7.51 -15.35
N ARG A 133 -14.35 8.55 -14.58
CA ARG A 133 -15.27 9.62 -14.18
C ARG A 133 -14.96 10.94 -14.89
N ASP A 134 -13.93 10.97 -15.74
CA ASP A 134 -13.52 12.18 -16.44
C ASP A 134 -14.29 12.33 -17.75
N ALA A 135 -15.06 13.41 -17.87
CA ALA A 135 -15.93 13.64 -19.03
C ALA A 135 -15.13 13.87 -20.32
N GLU A 136 -14.02 14.59 -20.24
CA GLU A 136 -13.14 14.86 -21.38
C GLU A 136 -12.48 13.57 -21.89
N PHE A 137 -11.99 12.72 -20.97
CA PHE A 137 -11.48 11.42 -21.31
C PHE A 137 -12.54 10.52 -21.97
N ALA A 138 -13.78 10.53 -21.46
CA ALA A 138 -14.88 9.76 -22.04
C ALA A 138 -15.20 10.20 -23.49
N GLU A 139 -15.14 11.50 -23.79
CA GLU A 139 -15.31 12.01 -25.16
C GLU A 139 -14.15 11.57 -26.08
N LEU A 140 -12.91 11.61 -25.61
CA LEU A 140 -11.74 11.16 -26.36
C LEU A 140 -11.80 9.65 -26.63
N SER A 141 -12.17 8.85 -25.63
CA SER A 141 -12.37 7.40 -25.80
C SER A 141 -13.44 7.10 -26.85
N GLY A 142 -14.58 7.81 -26.81
CA GLY A 142 -15.64 7.64 -27.81
C GLY A 142 -15.20 8.02 -29.23
N LYS A 143 -14.37 9.06 -29.38
CA LYS A 143 -13.77 9.42 -30.68
C LYS A 143 -12.82 8.32 -31.16
N ARG A 144 -11.97 7.80 -30.28
CA ARG A 144 -11.05 6.70 -30.60
C ARG A 144 -11.80 5.47 -31.08
N ASP A 145 -12.85 5.06 -30.38
CA ASP A 145 -13.66 3.89 -30.75
C ASP A 145 -14.33 4.06 -32.13
N ALA A 146 -14.79 5.28 -32.46
CA ALA A 146 -15.32 5.58 -33.78
C ALA A 146 -14.25 5.49 -34.88
N LEU A 147 -13.05 6.01 -34.62
CA LEU A 147 -11.94 5.98 -35.58
C LEU A 147 -11.37 4.57 -35.81
N LEU A 148 -11.41 3.70 -34.78
CA LEU A 148 -10.99 2.30 -34.87
C LEU A 148 -11.84 1.44 -35.82
N THR A 149 -12.95 1.98 -36.35
CA THR A 149 -13.72 1.31 -37.41
C THR A 149 -12.99 1.23 -38.75
N ASP A 150 -12.07 2.16 -39.04
CA ASP A 150 -11.21 2.14 -40.24
C ASP A 150 -9.79 2.67 -39.88
N PRO A 151 -8.99 1.85 -39.16
CA PRO A 151 -7.75 2.31 -38.55
C PRO A 151 -6.65 2.65 -39.55
N GLU A 152 -6.66 2.05 -40.74
CA GLU A 152 -5.68 2.35 -41.78
C GLU A 152 -5.85 3.77 -42.34
N LYS A 153 -7.11 4.21 -42.51
CA LYS A 153 -7.41 5.57 -42.99
C LYS A 153 -7.31 6.61 -41.90
N ASN A 154 -7.61 6.22 -40.66
CA ASN A 154 -7.65 7.12 -39.52
C ASN A 154 -6.37 7.11 -38.69
N ALA A 155 -5.27 6.54 -39.20
CA ALA A 155 -4.06 6.29 -38.42
C ALA A 155 -3.50 7.55 -37.72
N ASP A 156 -3.45 8.68 -38.44
CA ASP A 156 -2.98 9.95 -37.87
C ASP A 156 -3.97 10.48 -36.82
N GLU A 157 -5.27 10.45 -37.09
CA GLU A 157 -6.29 10.92 -36.13
C GLU A 157 -6.36 10.04 -34.87
N ILE A 158 -6.16 8.72 -35.01
CA ILE A 158 -6.07 7.79 -33.89
C ILE A 158 -4.86 8.14 -33.03
N ARG A 159 -3.69 8.38 -33.65
CA ARG A 159 -2.49 8.79 -32.92
C ARG A 159 -2.74 10.08 -32.15
N ASP A 160 -3.32 11.09 -32.79
CA ASP A 160 -3.58 12.39 -32.17
C ASP A 160 -4.59 12.28 -31.01
N VAL A 161 -5.62 11.43 -31.13
CA VAL A 161 -6.57 11.16 -30.05
C VAL A 161 -5.91 10.36 -28.92
N GLU A 162 -5.08 9.37 -29.20
CA GLU A 162 -4.35 8.60 -28.19
C GLU A 162 -3.33 9.48 -27.43
N GLU A 163 -2.69 10.44 -28.11
CA GLU A 163 -1.83 11.44 -27.48
C GLU A 163 -2.64 12.36 -26.54
N ALA A 164 -3.80 12.85 -26.98
CA ALA A 164 -4.68 13.63 -26.12
C ALA A 164 -5.20 12.84 -24.91
N MET A 165 -5.50 11.55 -25.07
CA MET A 165 -5.87 10.66 -23.97
C MET A 165 -4.70 10.48 -22.98
N HIS A 166 -3.48 10.32 -23.49
CA HIS A 166 -2.27 10.22 -22.69
C HIS A 166 -2.05 11.48 -21.82
N ASP A 167 -2.14 12.65 -22.44
CA ASP A 167 -1.98 13.94 -21.75
C ASP A 167 -3.04 14.12 -20.65
N ARG A 168 -4.31 13.83 -20.98
CA ARG A 168 -5.40 13.94 -19.99
C ARG A 168 -5.22 12.95 -18.83
N ALA A 169 -4.81 11.71 -19.10
CA ALA A 169 -4.51 10.74 -18.06
C ALA A 169 -3.38 11.21 -17.13
N ASN A 170 -2.32 11.81 -17.69
CA ASN A 170 -1.22 12.37 -16.91
C ASN A 170 -1.67 13.56 -16.05
N GLU A 171 -2.53 14.43 -16.57
CA GLU A 171 -3.10 15.53 -15.79
C GLU A 171 -3.90 15.02 -14.58
N LEU A 172 -4.74 14.01 -14.80
CA LEU A 172 -5.53 13.36 -13.75
C LEU A 172 -4.63 12.69 -12.72
N ALA A 173 -3.60 11.96 -13.16
CA ALA A 173 -2.62 11.33 -12.27
C ALA A 173 -1.86 12.38 -11.44
N ALA A 174 -1.45 13.49 -12.07
CA ALA A 174 -0.81 14.59 -11.36
C ALA A 174 -1.76 15.27 -10.36
N ARG A 175 -3.04 15.40 -10.68
CA ARG A 175 -4.07 15.93 -9.76
C ARG A 175 -4.26 15.01 -8.56
N ASP A 176 -4.39 13.71 -8.80
CA ASP A 176 -4.55 12.72 -7.72
C ASP A 176 -3.32 12.70 -6.81
N LYS A 177 -2.12 12.78 -7.37
CA LYS A 177 -0.87 12.90 -6.60
C LYS A 177 -0.85 14.15 -5.74
N ARG A 178 -1.35 15.29 -6.24
CA ARG A 178 -1.47 16.54 -5.45
C ARG A 178 -2.51 16.43 -4.33
N CYS A 179 -3.65 15.80 -4.57
CA CYS A 179 -4.70 15.65 -3.56
C CYS A 179 -4.42 14.56 -2.52
N ARG A 180 -3.66 13.51 -2.87
CA ARG A 180 -3.21 12.47 -1.93
C ARG A 180 -2.04 12.92 -1.05
N ARG A 181 -1.26 13.92 -1.49
CA ARG A 181 -0.31 14.58 -0.60
C ARG A 181 -1.13 15.30 0.48
N PRO A 182 -0.97 14.96 1.76
CA PRO A 182 -1.62 15.73 2.81
C PRO A 182 -1.15 17.19 2.69
N SER A 183 -2.05 18.14 2.90
CA SER A 183 -1.65 19.54 2.93
C SER A 183 -0.63 19.75 4.06
N ALA A 184 0.37 20.60 3.86
CA ALA A 184 1.37 20.90 4.90
C ALA A 184 0.72 21.24 6.26
N HIS A 185 -0.44 21.90 6.23
CA HIS A 185 -1.24 22.24 7.40
C HIS A 185 -1.88 21.03 8.12
N ALA A 186 -2.26 19.97 7.39
CA ALA A 186 -2.76 18.74 8.00
C ALA A 186 -1.61 17.94 8.65
N LEU A 187 -0.42 17.96 8.04
CA LEU A 187 0.79 17.32 8.56
C LEU A 187 1.29 18.00 9.85
N GLU A 188 1.35 19.34 9.89
CA GLU A 188 1.73 20.07 11.11
C GLU A 188 0.81 19.77 12.31
N ALA A 189 -0.49 19.60 12.07
CA ALA A 189 -1.46 19.29 13.12
C ALA A 189 -1.29 17.86 13.66
N GLN A 190 -1.00 16.89 12.79
CA GLN A 190 -0.72 15.51 13.18
C GLN A 190 0.59 15.41 13.99
N ILE A 191 1.62 16.17 13.59
CA ILE A 191 2.92 16.22 14.27
C ILE A 191 2.79 16.85 15.67
N ARG A 192 2.06 17.97 15.82
CA ARG A 192 1.88 18.63 17.14
C ARG A 192 0.99 17.85 18.09
N GLY A 193 0.02 17.09 17.59
CA GLY A 193 -0.89 16.28 18.41
C GLY A 193 -0.20 15.14 19.16
N SER A 194 0.90 14.60 18.63
CA SER A 194 1.65 13.50 19.25
C SER A 194 2.64 13.92 20.33
N GLN A 195 2.96 15.21 20.48
CA GLN A 195 3.88 15.71 21.51
C GLN A 195 3.23 15.91 22.91
N HIS A 196 1.93 15.59 23.07
CA HIS A 196 1.19 15.79 24.33
C HIS A 196 0.46 14.53 24.84
N GLY A 197 0.88 13.33 24.42
CA GLY A 197 0.34 12.04 24.89
C GLY A 197 1.24 11.39 25.94
#